data_AF-A0A7S2AGS4-F1
#
_entry.id   AF-A0A7S2AGS4-F1
#
_cell.length_a   1.000
_cell.length_b   1.000
_cell.length_c   1.000
_cell.angle_alpha   90.00
_cell.angle_beta   90.00
_cell.angle_gamma   90.00
#
_symmetry.space_group_name_H-M   'P 1'
#
loop_
_entity.id
_entity.type
_entity.pdbx_description
1 polymer ?
#
loop_
_entity_poly.entity_id
_entity_poly.type
_entity_poly.pdbx_seq_one_letter_code
_entity_poly.pdbx_strand_id
1 'polypeptide(L)'
;TEQASHSLLALLEQQDADPEALQHELQEAQRLGVADAVTSRAEQALFRIKAAAALEAALARSQVHELQEAIEMAYAAGVDFDLVDDAEDRKEKILKREREEAEEVERKRREKKEAEYEELYQRSVKEEGDLARHLQRRLAAAARLLAAQGLREGRQRGPLRAR
;
A
#
# COMPACT_ATOMS: atom_id res chain seq x y z
N THR A 1 -27.25 49.48 -8.46
CA THR A 1 -25.98 48.93 -8.98
C THR A 1 -24.79 49.48 -8.22
N GLU A 2 -24.66 50.80 -8.03
CA GLU A 2 -23.54 51.41 -7.28
C GLU A 2 -23.44 50.88 -5.83
N GLN A 3 -24.54 50.83 -5.08
CA GLN A 3 -24.54 50.32 -3.71
C GLN A 3 -24.06 48.86 -3.62
N ALA A 4 -24.57 47.97 -4.48
CA ALA A 4 -24.14 46.57 -4.54
C ALA A 4 -22.66 46.42 -4.94
N SER A 5 -22.19 47.27 -5.87
CA SER A 5 -20.76 47.30 -6.23
C SER A 5 -19.89 47.74 -5.05
N HIS A 6 -20.33 48.74 -4.27
CA HIS A 6 -19.61 49.20 -3.08
C HIS A 6 -19.61 48.15 -1.96
N SER A 7 -20.71 47.47 -1.70
CA SER A 7 -20.77 46.36 -0.73
C SER A 7 -19.81 45.23 -1.09
N LEU A 8 -19.79 44.81 -2.35
CA LEU A 8 -18.92 43.73 -2.83
C LEU A 8 -17.43 44.10 -2.71
N LEU A 9 -17.08 45.34 -3.08
CA LEU A 9 -15.71 45.84 -2.95
C LEU A 9 -15.29 45.96 -1.49
N ALA A 10 -16.19 46.38 -0.61
CA ALA A 10 -15.91 46.47 0.83
C ALA A 10 -15.63 45.08 1.45
N LEU A 11 -16.36 44.04 1.04
CA LEU A 11 -16.06 42.67 1.46
C LEU A 11 -14.71 42.19 0.91
N LEU A 12 -14.39 42.51 -0.34
CA LEU A 12 -13.11 42.15 -0.96
C LEU A 12 -11.88 42.80 -0.32
N GLU A 13 -12.06 43.91 0.41
CA GLU A 13 -11.00 44.58 1.16
C GLU A 13 -10.80 43.98 2.56
N GLN A 14 -11.72 43.16 3.04
CA GLN A 14 -11.57 42.45 4.32
C GLN A 14 -10.65 41.25 4.14
N GLN A 15 -9.64 41.13 5.01
CA GLN A 15 -8.74 39.97 5.01
C GLN A 15 -9.47 38.66 5.37
N ASP A 16 -10.52 38.75 6.20
CA ASP A 16 -11.29 37.61 6.70
C ASP A 16 -12.76 37.69 6.25
N ALA A 17 -12.99 37.97 4.97
CA ALA A 17 -14.34 38.03 4.44
C ALA A 17 -15.05 36.67 4.61
N ASP A 18 -16.22 36.67 5.26
CA ASP A 18 -17.05 35.48 5.38
C ASP A 18 -17.46 34.99 3.98
N PRO A 19 -17.12 33.75 3.58
CA PRO A 19 -17.45 33.22 2.26
C PRO A 19 -18.96 33.16 2.01
N GLU A 20 -19.80 32.98 3.03
CA GLU A 20 -21.25 32.97 2.87
C GLU A 20 -21.78 34.38 2.58
N ALA A 21 -21.28 35.38 3.29
CA ALA A 21 -21.61 36.79 3.06
C ALA A 21 -21.14 37.25 1.66
N LEU A 22 -19.92 36.90 1.27
CA LEU A 22 -19.37 37.21 -0.06
C LEU A 22 -20.18 36.54 -1.17
N GLN A 23 -20.60 35.29 -0.98
CA GLN A 23 -21.45 34.58 -1.94
C GLN A 23 -22.83 35.23 -2.07
N HIS A 24 -23.44 35.64 -0.96
CA HIS A 24 -24.74 36.32 -0.97
C HIS A 24 -24.66 37.65 -1.73
N GLU A 25 -23.69 38.51 -1.40
CA GLU A 25 -23.50 39.80 -2.08
C GLU A 25 -23.15 39.65 -3.56
N LEU A 26 -22.37 38.61 -3.93
CA LEU A 26 -22.08 38.30 -5.33
C LEU A 26 -23.35 37.96 -6.11
N GLN A 27 -24.25 37.14 -5.54
CA GLN A 27 -25.52 36.80 -6.19
C GLN A 27 -26.42 38.03 -6.35
N GLU A 28 -26.44 38.92 -5.36
CA GLU A 28 -27.19 40.17 -5.45
C GLU A 28 -26.60 41.12 -6.50
N ALA A 29 -25.27 41.26 -6.53
CA ALA A 29 -24.56 42.05 -7.54
C ALA A 29 -24.80 41.54 -8.97
N GLN A 30 -24.77 40.22 -9.18
CA GLN A 30 -25.10 39.59 -10.46
C GLN A 30 -26.56 39.85 -10.87
N ARG A 31 -27.50 39.72 -9.94
CA ARG A 31 -28.94 40.00 -10.21
C ARG A 31 -29.19 41.45 -10.59
N LEU A 32 -28.44 42.38 -10.01
CA LEU A 32 -28.59 43.81 -10.26
C LEU A 32 -27.80 44.28 -11.50
N GLY A 33 -27.03 43.42 -12.15
CA GLY A 33 -26.22 43.77 -13.31
C GLY A 33 -25.02 44.66 -12.97
N VAL A 34 -24.37 44.40 -11.83
CA VAL A 34 -23.07 45.02 -11.49
C VAL A 34 -22.01 44.61 -12.54
N ALA A 35 -21.04 45.49 -12.80
CA ALA A 35 -20.02 45.29 -13.82
C ALA A 35 -19.26 43.96 -13.66
N ASP A 36 -19.06 43.25 -14.77
CA ASP A 36 -18.43 41.92 -14.83
C ASP A 36 -17.05 41.88 -14.17
N ALA A 37 -16.26 42.96 -14.26
CA ALA A 37 -14.94 43.00 -13.64
C ALA A 37 -14.99 42.89 -12.09
N VAL A 38 -16.04 43.45 -11.47
CA VAL A 38 -16.22 43.44 -10.01
C VAL A 38 -16.73 42.07 -9.55
N THR A 39 -17.69 41.49 -10.27
CA THR A 39 -18.23 40.16 -9.98
C THR A 39 -17.18 39.06 -10.23
N SER A 40 -16.40 39.12 -11.31
CA SER A 40 -15.30 38.17 -11.56
C SER A 40 -14.22 38.22 -10.48
N ARG A 41 -13.90 39.42 -9.96
CA ARG A 41 -12.95 39.55 -8.85
C ARG A 41 -13.48 38.90 -7.57
N ALA A 42 -14.77 39.07 -7.27
CA ALA A 42 -15.42 38.42 -6.13
C ALA A 42 -15.53 36.90 -6.30
N GLU A 43 -15.82 36.40 -7.50
CA GLU A 43 -15.80 34.97 -7.80
C GLU A 43 -14.42 34.36 -7.54
N GLN A 44 -13.35 35.04 -7.96
CA GLN A 44 -11.99 34.57 -7.74
C GLN A 44 -11.59 34.58 -6.27
N ALA A 45 -12.01 35.61 -5.51
CA ALA A 45 -11.79 35.66 -4.06
C ALA A 45 -12.55 34.54 -3.34
N LEU A 46 -13.82 34.34 -3.68
CA LEU A 46 -14.64 33.26 -3.11
C LEU A 46 -14.04 31.88 -3.42
N PHE A 47 -13.52 31.68 -4.63
CA PHE A 47 -12.86 30.43 -5.01
C PHE A 47 -11.61 30.16 -4.17
N ARG A 48 -10.78 31.18 -3.92
CA ARG A 48 -9.61 31.07 -3.02
C ARG A 48 -9.99 30.68 -1.60
N ILE A 49 -10.99 31.35 -1.01
CA ILE A 49 -11.42 31.05 0.37
C ILE A 49 -11.90 29.59 0.47
N LYS A 50 -12.72 29.14 -0.49
CA LYS A 50 -13.22 27.76 -0.52
C LYS A 50 -12.11 26.74 -0.73
N ALA A 51 -11.15 27.03 -1.61
CA ALA A 51 -10.01 26.15 -1.86
C ALA A 51 -9.10 26.03 -0.63
N ALA A 52 -8.83 27.14 0.07
CA ALA A 52 -8.07 27.12 1.32
C ALA A 52 -8.79 26.29 2.41
N ALA A 53 -10.09 26.51 2.61
CA ALA A 53 -10.88 25.75 3.57
C ALA A 53 -10.92 24.24 3.25
N ALA A 54 -11.01 23.89 1.95
CA ALA A 54 -10.95 22.49 1.52
C ALA A 54 -9.59 21.86 1.82
N LEU A 55 -8.50 22.60 1.61
CA LEU A 55 -7.14 22.16 1.86
C LEU A 55 -6.87 21.94 3.37
N GLU A 56 -7.31 22.86 4.21
CA GLU A 56 -7.26 22.71 5.67
C GLU A 56 -8.05 21.48 6.15
N ALA A 57 -9.25 21.27 5.61
CA ALA A 57 -10.06 20.10 5.94
C ALA A 57 -9.37 18.79 5.51
N ALA A 58 -8.75 18.78 4.33
CA ALA A 58 -8.02 17.61 3.82
C ALA A 58 -6.77 17.31 4.65
N LEU A 59 -6.02 18.34 5.07
CA LEU A 59 -4.90 18.22 5.99
C LEU A 59 -5.31 17.56 7.31
N ALA A 60 -6.43 17.99 7.89
CA ALA A 60 -6.95 17.42 9.13
C ALA A 60 -7.34 15.95 9.00
N ARG A 61 -7.92 15.54 7.86
CA ARG A 61 -8.33 14.15 7.61
C ARG A 61 -7.17 13.25 7.21
N SER A 62 -6.10 13.81 6.65
CA SER A 62 -4.89 13.08 6.25
C SER A 62 -5.19 11.89 5.32
N GLN A 63 -6.13 12.04 4.38
CA GLN A 63 -6.40 11.04 3.35
C GLN A 63 -5.76 11.47 2.03
N VAL A 64 -5.00 10.56 1.37
CA VAL A 64 -4.23 10.88 0.16
C VAL A 64 -5.13 11.43 -0.96
N HIS A 65 -6.28 10.81 -1.19
CA HIS A 65 -7.19 11.22 -2.26
C HIS A 65 -7.77 12.62 -2.01
N GLU A 66 -8.26 12.89 -0.80
CA GLU A 66 -8.79 14.20 -0.41
C GLU A 66 -7.70 15.28 -0.46
N LEU A 67 -6.48 14.97 0.01
CA LEU A 67 -5.33 15.87 -0.09
C LEU A 67 -5.01 16.21 -1.54
N GLN A 68 -5.03 15.23 -2.43
CA GLN A 68 -4.73 15.44 -3.84
C GLN A 68 -5.77 16.34 -4.52
N GLU A 69 -7.07 16.07 -4.32
CA GLU A 69 -8.13 16.92 -4.87
C GLU A 69 -8.05 18.36 -4.33
N ALA A 70 -7.77 18.52 -3.02
CA ALA A 70 -7.67 19.83 -2.41
C ALA A 70 -6.44 20.62 -2.88
N ILE A 71 -5.29 19.96 -3.07
CA ILE A 71 -4.08 20.57 -3.63
C ILE A 71 -4.33 21.06 -5.06
N GLU A 72 -4.97 20.25 -5.90
CA GLU A 72 -5.30 20.65 -7.27
C GLU A 72 -6.24 21.87 -7.30
N MET A 73 -7.23 21.90 -6.41
CA MET A 73 -8.12 23.05 -6.24
C MET A 73 -7.38 24.30 -5.74
N ALA A 74 -6.47 24.15 -4.79
CA ALA A 74 -5.66 25.23 -4.24
C ALA A 74 -4.72 25.85 -5.29
N TYR A 75 -4.08 25.03 -6.11
CA TYR A 75 -3.27 25.50 -7.25
C TYR A 75 -4.12 26.28 -8.27
N ALA A 76 -5.30 25.76 -8.63
CA ALA A 76 -6.19 26.44 -9.57
C ALA A 76 -6.68 27.80 -9.03
N ALA A 77 -6.90 27.90 -7.71
CA ALA A 77 -7.32 29.12 -7.05
C ALA A 77 -6.18 30.12 -6.82
N GLY A 78 -4.93 29.66 -6.85
CA GLY A 78 -3.77 30.44 -6.45
C GLY A 78 -3.79 30.75 -4.94
N VAL A 79 -4.12 29.73 -4.14
CA VAL A 79 -3.97 29.75 -2.67
C VAL A 79 -2.48 29.78 -2.32
N ASP A 80 -2.17 30.24 -1.11
CA ASP A 80 -0.80 30.36 -0.60
C ASP A 80 0.02 29.07 -0.76
N PHE A 81 1.28 29.24 -1.18
CA PHE A 81 2.18 28.13 -1.46
C PHE A 81 2.56 27.37 -0.18
N ASP A 82 2.67 28.04 0.97
CA ASP A 82 3.06 27.39 2.22
C ASP A 82 2.06 26.30 2.65
N LEU A 83 0.75 26.58 2.52
CA LEU A 83 -0.30 25.63 2.86
C LEU A 83 -0.36 24.45 1.87
N VAL A 84 -0.07 24.73 0.59
CA VAL A 84 0.00 23.71 -0.46
C VAL A 84 1.20 22.80 -0.23
N ASP A 85 2.37 23.37 0.07
CA ASP A 85 3.59 22.64 0.37
C ASP A 85 3.39 21.71 1.57
N ASP A 86 2.80 22.20 2.67
CA ASP A 86 2.46 21.38 3.84
C ASP A 86 1.56 20.19 3.50
N ALA A 87 0.58 20.40 2.60
CA ALA A 87 -0.31 19.35 2.14
C ALA A 87 0.40 18.32 1.25
N GLU A 88 1.33 18.75 0.39
CA GLU A 88 2.16 17.86 -0.42
C GLU A 88 3.09 17.02 0.45
N ASP A 89 3.75 17.66 1.40
CA ASP A 89 4.62 17.04 2.41
C ASP A 89 3.86 15.96 3.19
N ARG A 90 2.62 16.26 3.57
CA ARG A 90 1.75 15.33 4.29
C ARG A 90 1.36 14.15 3.42
N LYS A 91 0.95 14.41 2.18
CA LYS A 91 0.60 13.39 1.18
C LYS A 91 1.77 12.44 0.93
N GLU A 92 2.99 12.95 0.75
CA GLU A 92 4.18 12.14 0.53
C GLU A 92 4.50 11.25 1.75
N LYS A 93 4.41 11.80 2.97
CA LYS A 93 4.63 11.04 4.21
C LYS A 93 3.65 9.86 4.35
N ILE A 94 2.39 10.04 3.97
CA ILE A 94 1.39 8.96 3.99
C ILE A 94 1.74 7.89 2.96
N LEU A 95 1.98 8.29 1.71
CA LEU A 95 2.35 7.37 0.63
C LEU A 95 3.61 6.57 0.94
N LYS A 96 4.60 7.20 1.59
CA LYS A 96 5.82 6.51 2.01
C LYS A 96 5.52 5.41 3.03
N ARG A 97 4.70 5.70 4.05
CA ARG A 97 4.30 4.69 5.06
C ARG A 97 3.54 3.53 4.44
N GLU A 98 2.58 3.82 3.55
CA GLU A 98 1.83 2.77 2.86
C GLU A 98 2.72 1.85 2.02
N ARG A 99 3.74 2.42 1.35
CA ARG A 99 4.74 1.64 0.62
C ARG A 99 5.59 0.78 1.55
N GLU A 100 6.10 1.35 2.63
CA GLU A 100 6.91 0.62 3.62
C GLU A 100 6.11 -0.55 4.24
N GLU A 101 4.84 -0.32 4.58
CA GLU A 101 3.95 -1.38 5.10
C GLU A 101 3.69 -2.47 4.05
N ALA A 102 3.45 -2.09 2.80
CA ALA A 102 3.25 -3.05 1.71
C ALA A 102 4.50 -3.90 1.46
N GLU A 103 5.68 -3.28 1.45
CA GLU A 103 6.97 -3.98 1.32
C GLU A 103 7.23 -4.92 2.49
N GLU A 104 6.88 -4.52 3.72
CA GLU A 104 7.02 -5.39 4.89
C GLU A 104 6.09 -6.62 4.79
N VAL A 105 4.85 -6.43 4.35
CA VAL A 105 3.89 -7.52 4.12
C VAL A 105 4.40 -8.48 3.05
N GLU A 106 4.94 -7.97 1.94
CA GLU A 106 5.54 -8.81 0.90
C GLU A 106 6.75 -9.57 1.43
N ARG A 107 7.64 -8.91 2.18
CA ARG A 107 8.82 -9.54 2.77
C ARG A 107 8.42 -10.72 3.66
N LYS A 108 7.47 -10.51 4.58
CA LYS A 108 6.96 -11.58 5.45
C LYS A 108 6.34 -12.74 4.67
N ARG A 109 5.66 -12.46 3.55
CA ARG A 109 5.11 -13.51 2.67
C ARG A 109 6.21 -14.30 1.98
N ARG A 110 7.30 -13.66 1.54
CA ARG A 110 8.46 -14.33 0.92
C ARG A 110 9.18 -15.20 1.93
N GLU A 111 9.50 -14.67 3.11
CA GLU A 111 10.13 -15.41 4.22
C GLU A 111 9.30 -16.65 4.61
N LYS A 112 7.98 -16.50 4.73
CA LYS A 112 7.10 -17.64 5.04
C LYS A 112 7.14 -18.72 3.96
N LYS A 113 7.13 -18.33 2.68
CA LYS A 113 7.21 -19.27 1.56
C LYS A 113 8.57 -19.98 1.50
N GLU A 114 9.65 -19.25 1.76
CA GLU A 114 11.01 -19.82 1.82
C GLU A 114 11.13 -20.81 2.97
N ALA A 115 10.60 -20.48 4.16
CA ALA A 115 10.56 -21.40 5.29
C ALA A 115 9.75 -22.68 4.98
N GLU A 116 8.58 -22.54 4.35
CA GLU A 116 7.76 -23.68 3.93
C GLU A 116 8.49 -24.57 2.91
N TYR A 117 9.19 -23.96 1.95
CA TYR A 117 9.99 -24.69 0.97
C TYR A 117 11.15 -25.44 1.62
N GLU A 118 11.85 -24.80 2.56
CA GLU A 118 12.96 -25.39 3.30
C GLU A 118 12.47 -26.58 4.17
N GLU A 119 11.32 -26.46 4.84
CA GLU A 119 10.73 -27.56 5.59
C GLU A 119 10.36 -28.75 4.69
N LEU A 120 9.78 -28.49 3.52
CA LEU A 120 9.46 -29.53 2.54
C LEU A 120 10.72 -30.22 2.01
N TYR A 121 11.76 -29.45 1.71
CA TYR A 121 13.04 -29.97 1.25
C TYR A 121 13.68 -30.88 2.31
N GLN A 122 13.77 -30.41 3.56
CA GLN A 122 14.32 -31.20 4.67
C GLN A 122 13.52 -32.48 4.92
N ARG A 123 12.19 -32.40 4.83
CA ARG A 123 11.32 -33.57 4.95
C ARG A 123 11.58 -34.58 3.85
N SER A 124 11.70 -34.14 2.60
CA SER A 124 12.00 -35.00 1.46
C SER A 124 13.34 -35.71 1.63
N VAL A 125 14.39 -34.98 2.01
CA VAL A 125 15.73 -35.55 2.26
C VAL A 125 15.68 -36.62 3.37
N LYS A 126 14.93 -36.36 4.43
CA LYS A 126 14.76 -37.31 5.53
C LYS A 126 14.02 -38.57 5.10
N GLU A 127 12.93 -38.42 4.34
CA GLU A 127 12.14 -39.54 3.81
C GLU A 127 12.98 -40.42 2.87
N GLU A 128 13.79 -39.81 1.99
CA GLU A 128 14.73 -40.54 1.13
C GLU A 128 15.80 -41.29 1.94
N GLY A 129 16.37 -40.65 2.96
CA GLY A 129 17.34 -41.28 3.85
C GLY A 129 16.75 -42.46 4.65
N ASP A 130 15.51 -42.33 5.12
CA ASP A 130 14.78 -43.40 5.79
C ASP A 130 14.51 -44.58 4.85
N LEU A 131 14.10 -44.30 3.62
CA LEU A 131 13.87 -45.32 2.60
C LEU A 131 15.18 -46.06 2.25
N ALA A 132 16.28 -45.33 2.04
CA ALA A 132 17.59 -45.93 1.76
C ALA A 132 18.05 -46.87 2.89
N ARG A 133 17.89 -46.45 4.15
CA ARG A 133 18.19 -47.29 5.32
C ARG A 133 17.29 -48.52 5.40
N HIS A 134 16.01 -48.37 5.09
CA HIS A 134 15.07 -49.49 5.06
C HIS A 134 15.46 -50.53 3.99
N LEU A 135 15.79 -50.08 2.78
CA LEU A 135 16.22 -50.94 1.68
C LEU A 135 17.55 -51.65 2.00
N GLN A 136 18.54 -50.95 2.55
CA GLN A 136 19.79 -51.57 2.99
C GLN A 136 19.56 -52.68 4.01
N ARG A 137 18.68 -52.45 5.01
CA ARG A 137 18.34 -53.48 6.01
C ARG A 137 17.70 -54.71 5.37
N ARG A 138 16.80 -54.52 4.40
CA ARG A 138 16.15 -55.62 3.66
C ARG A 138 17.15 -56.40 2.81
N LEU A 139 18.04 -55.72 2.09
CA LEU A 139 19.09 -56.36 1.29
C LEU A 139 20.05 -57.14 2.17
N ALA A 140 20.50 -56.58 3.29
CA ALA A 140 21.36 -57.27 4.25
C ALA A 140 20.68 -58.51 4.86
N ALA A 141 19.38 -58.43 5.18
CA ALA A 141 18.62 -59.57 5.66
C ALA A 141 18.52 -60.68 4.60
N ALA A 142 18.23 -60.33 3.34
CA ALA A 142 18.17 -61.27 2.24
C ALA A 142 19.53 -61.96 2.00
N ALA A 143 20.63 -61.20 2.02
CA ALA A 143 21.98 -61.74 1.90
C ALA A 143 22.32 -62.75 3.01
N ARG A 144 21.92 -62.47 4.26
CA ARG A 144 22.09 -63.39 5.39
C ARG A 144 21.31 -64.69 5.21
N LEU A 145 20.07 -64.61 4.70
CA LEU A 145 19.26 -65.79 4.41
C LEU A 145 19.87 -66.67 3.31
N LEU A 146 20.34 -66.05 2.23
CA LEU A 146 21.03 -66.76 1.14
C LEU A 146 22.32 -67.43 1.63
N ALA A 147 23.14 -66.72 2.43
CA ALA A 147 24.34 -67.29 3.03
C ALA A 147 24.02 -68.49 3.94
N ALA A 148 22.95 -68.40 4.74
CA ALA A 148 22.50 -69.50 5.59
C ALA A 148 21.99 -70.71 4.79
N GLN A 149 21.34 -70.49 3.65
CA GLN A 149 20.91 -71.55 2.73
C GLN A 149 22.10 -72.25 2.08
N GLY A 150 23.07 -71.50 1.55
CA GLY A 150 24.29 -72.07 0.97
C GLY A 150 25.10 -72.91 1.97
N LEU A 151 25.17 -72.49 3.25
CA LEU A 151 25.79 -73.27 4.32
C LEU A 151 25.02 -74.58 4.63
N ARG A 152 23.69 -74.59 4.48
CA ARG A 152 22.89 -75.82 4.66
C ARG A 152 23.10 -76.79 3.49
N GLU A 153 23.13 -76.30 2.26
CA GLU A 153 23.38 -77.13 1.07
C GLU A 153 24.80 -77.70 1.05
N GLY A 154 25.80 -76.91 1.46
CA GLY A 154 27.18 -77.36 1.62
C GLY A 154 27.36 -78.42 2.72
N ARG A 155 26.55 -78.40 3.79
CA ARG A 155 26.54 -79.46 4.80
C ARG A 155 25.81 -80.73 4.35
N GLN A 156 24.80 -80.62 3.48
CA GLN A 156 24.12 -81.77 2.92
C GLN A 156 24.97 -82.50 1.87
N ARG A 157 25.83 -81.78 1.15
CA ARG A 157 26.89 -82.35 0.32
C ARG A 157 28.12 -82.68 1.19
N GLY A 158 27.98 -83.67 2.07
CA GLY A 158 29.10 -84.20 2.86
C GLY A 158 30.29 -84.61 1.99
N PRO A 159 31.50 -84.75 2.56
CA PRO A 159 32.72 -84.96 1.78
C PRO A 159 32.56 -86.21 0.92
N LEU A 160 32.53 -86.03 -0.40
CA LEU A 160 32.75 -87.11 -1.36
C LEU A 160 34.14 -87.66 -1.05
N ARG A 161 34.20 -88.76 -0.29
CA ARG A 161 35.42 -89.55 -0.11
C ARG A 161 35.88 -89.96 -1.49
N ALA A 162 36.91 -89.29 -1.99
CA ALA A 162 37.70 -89.77 -3.11
C ALA A 162 38.25 -91.15 -2.71
N ARG A 163 37.98 -92.15 -3.55
CA ARG A 163 38.62 -93.47 -3.48
C ARG A 163 40.02 -93.38 -4.06
#